data_AF-A0A6S7HMM9-F1
#
_entry.id   AF-A0A6S7HMM9-F1
#
_cell.length_a   1.000
_cell.length_b   1.000
_cell.length_c   1.000
_cell.angle_alpha   90.00
_cell.angle_beta   90.00
_cell.angle_gamma   90.00
#
_symmetry.space_group_name_H-M   'P 1'
#
loop_
_entity.id
_entity.type
_entity.pdbx_description
1 polymer ?
#
loop_
_entity_poly.entity_id
_entity_poly.type
_entity_poly.pdbx_seq_one_letter_code
_entity_poly.pdbx_strand_id
1 'polypeptide(L)'
;MTPSSHYDCRMKLRTGSRFVTDKDSGCLEEDAILSDYLSHCKLDQKNDNVTLCLPAKKDHEIPEGFGCIFYRQAKERIFSATDDEEECFTVIVFDEKGWDSDGVDKREQEQFGIRVVMNSWSEALLSPERDWTVTVDKLQKYMDFLFSLKNSLFDGS
;
A
#
# COMPACT_ATOMS: atom_id res chain seq x y z
N MET A 1 -14.28 -8.34 -8.50
CA MET A 1 -13.82 -7.01 -8.94
C MET A 1 -13.45 -6.23 -7.68
N THR A 2 -12.15 -6.08 -7.40
CA THR A 2 -11.70 -5.22 -6.31
C THR A 2 -11.72 -3.78 -6.84
N PRO A 3 -12.42 -2.83 -6.22
CA PRO A 3 -12.41 -1.45 -6.68
C PRO A 3 -10.98 -0.91 -6.65
N SER A 4 -10.39 -0.65 -7.82
CA SER A 4 -9.08 -0.02 -7.94
C SER A 4 -9.26 1.49 -7.79
N SER A 5 -9.29 1.95 -6.53
CA SER A 5 -9.11 3.37 -6.26
C SER A 5 -7.68 3.76 -6.64
N HIS A 6 -7.49 4.90 -7.30
CA HIS A 6 -6.16 5.51 -7.52
C HIS A 6 -5.50 5.99 -6.21
N TYR A 7 -6.10 5.68 -5.06
CA TYR A 7 -5.60 6.07 -3.75
C TYR A 7 -5.44 4.83 -2.87
N ASP A 8 -4.21 4.57 -2.44
CA ASP A 8 -3.86 3.53 -1.48
C ASP A 8 -3.54 4.19 -0.13
N CYS A 9 -4.41 4.01 0.86
CA CYS A 9 -4.20 4.48 2.22
C CYS A 9 -4.02 3.28 3.15
N ARG A 10 -2.92 3.26 3.90
CA ARG A 10 -2.60 2.19 4.84
C ARG A 10 -2.25 2.77 6.20
N MET A 11 -2.75 2.14 7.25
CA MET A 11 -2.41 2.48 8.63
C MET A 11 -2.15 1.19 9.40
N LYS A 12 -1.13 1.20 10.25
CA LYS A 12 -0.85 0.11 11.18
C LYS A 12 -0.97 0.64 12.60
N LEU A 13 -1.89 0.03 13.34
CA LEU A 13 -2.06 0.23 14.77
C LEU A 13 -1.46 -0.96 15.50
N ARG A 14 -0.77 -0.71 16.61
CA ARG A 14 -0.20 -1.75 17.47
C ARG A 14 -0.70 -1.58 18.90
N THR A 15 -1.13 -2.67 19.52
CA THR A 15 -1.43 -2.74 20.95
C THR A 15 -0.13 -2.72 21.77
N GLY A 16 -0.13 -1.94 22.85
CA GLY A 16 0.94 -1.86 23.83
C GLY A 16 0.90 -3.01 24.83
N SER A 17 1.95 -3.12 25.64
CA SER A 17 2.17 -4.24 26.58
C SER A 17 1.06 -4.46 27.63
N ARG A 18 0.16 -3.49 27.83
CA ARG A 18 -0.94 -3.59 28.81
C ARG A 18 -2.04 -4.57 28.43
N PHE A 19 -2.14 -4.98 27.17
CA PHE A 19 -3.10 -6.00 26.70
C PHE A 19 -2.43 -7.33 26.34
N VAL A 20 -1.11 -7.46 26.57
CA VAL A 20 -0.34 -8.70 26.30
C VAL A 20 -0.47 -9.66 27.48
N THR A 21 -1.70 -9.94 27.89
CA THR A 21 -2.03 -10.98 28.89
C THR A 21 -3.11 -11.89 28.34
N ASP A 22 -2.90 -12.42 27.13
CA ASP A 22 -3.16 -13.80 26.72
C ASP A 22 -3.06 -13.89 25.20
N LYS A 23 -2.05 -14.62 24.70
CA LYS A 23 -1.75 -14.71 23.26
C LYS A 23 -2.76 -15.51 22.45
N ASP A 24 -3.72 -16.18 23.10
CA ASP A 24 -4.60 -17.16 22.45
C ASP A 24 -6.08 -16.73 22.40
N SER A 25 -6.43 -15.57 22.95
CA SER A 25 -7.73 -14.94 22.76
C SER A 25 -7.53 -13.51 22.27
N GLY A 26 -7.57 -13.29 20.96
CA GLY A 26 -7.77 -11.95 20.41
C GLY A 26 -9.00 -11.37 21.09
N CYS A 27 -8.82 -10.36 21.92
CA CYS A 27 -9.86 -9.88 22.79
C CYS A 27 -10.91 -9.20 21.91
N LEU A 28 -12.12 -9.76 21.81
CA LEU A 28 -13.22 -9.18 21.02
C LEU A 28 -13.49 -7.70 21.38
N GLU A 29 -13.06 -7.28 22.57
CA GLU A 29 -13.07 -5.89 23.02
C GLU A 29 -12.08 -5.00 22.25
N GLU A 30 -10.88 -5.48 21.91
CA GLU A 30 -9.90 -4.74 21.10
C GLU A 30 -10.41 -4.47 19.69
N ASP A 31 -11.05 -5.47 19.07
CA ASP A 31 -11.65 -5.33 17.74
C ASP A 31 -12.80 -4.32 17.74
N ALA A 32 -13.64 -4.34 18.78
CA ALA A 32 -14.73 -3.36 18.93
C ALA A 32 -14.20 -1.93 19.13
N ILE A 33 -13.17 -1.77 19.97
CA ILE A 33 -12.50 -0.49 20.23
C ILE A 33 -11.83 0.06 18.97
N LEU A 34 -11.09 -0.79 18.24
CA LEU A 34 -10.46 -0.41 16.98
C LEU A 34 -11.51 -0.08 15.91
N SER A 35 -12.56 -0.89 15.80
CA SER A 35 -13.65 -0.66 14.85
C SER A 35 -14.34 0.67 15.10
N ASP A 36 -14.60 1.01 16.37
CA ASP A 36 -15.17 2.30 16.75
C ASP A 36 -14.24 3.47 16.34
N TYR A 37 -12.95 3.41 16.70
CA TYR A 37 -11.98 4.43 16.30
C TYR A 37 -11.90 4.59 14.77
N LEU A 38 -11.79 3.49 14.04
CA LEU A 38 -11.68 3.50 12.58
C LEU A 38 -12.95 4.01 11.90
N SER A 39 -14.13 3.84 12.52
CA SER A 39 -15.39 4.37 11.99
C SER A 39 -15.45 5.90 11.97
N HIS A 40 -14.58 6.55 12.76
CA HIS A 40 -14.46 8.01 12.82
C HIS A 40 -13.40 8.57 11.86
N CYS A 41 -12.60 7.71 11.22
CA CYS A 41 -11.71 8.12 10.14
C CYS A 41 -12.52 8.64 8.95
N LYS A 42 -12.09 9.75 8.35
CA LYS A 42 -12.77 10.35 7.20
C LYS A 42 -11.85 10.40 6.00
N LEU A 43 -12.42 10.28 4.80
CA LEU A 43 -11.75 10.64 3.56
C LEU A 43 -12.15 12.07 3.21
N ASP A 44 -11.20 13.00 3.21
CA ASP A 44 -11.39 14.34 2.65
C ASP A 44 -10.97 14.30 1.18
N GLN A 45 -11.84 14.75 0.28
CA GLN A 45 -11.56 14.82 -1.15
C GLN A 45 -11.57 16.29 -1.57
N LYS A 46 -10.40 16.82 -1.91
CA LYS A 46 -10.23 18.19 -2.43
C LYS A 46 -9.34 18.17 -3.65
N ASN A 47 -9.79 18.80 -4.74
CA ASN A 47 -9.00 19.01 -5.96
C ASN A 47 -8.25 17.74 -6.43
N ASP A 48 -8.97 16.62 -6.58
CA ASP A 48 -8.38 15.34 -6.98
C ASP A 48 -7.24 14.84 -6.07
N ASN A 49 -7.30 15.17 -4.79
CA ASN A 49 -6.51 14.54 -3.73
C ASN A 49 -7.47 13.97 -2.69
N VAL A 50 -7.34 12.67 -2.42
CA VAL A 50 -8.03 12.00 -1.31
C VAL A 50 -7.06 11.84 -0.16
N THR A 51 -7.42 12.37 1.01
CA THR A 51 -6.63 12.29 2.22
C THR A 51 -7.44 11.56 3.29
N LEU A 52 -6.88 10.49 3.85
CA LEU A 52 -7.35 9.89 5.08
C LEU A 52 -7.07 10.84 6.25
N CYS A 53 -8.13 11.47 6.73
CA CYS A 53 -8.13 12.28 7.94
C CYS A 53 -8.36 11.38 9.15
N LEU A 54 -7.33 11.23 9.97
CA LEU A 54 -7.47 10.57 11.26
C LEU A 54 -8.33 11.45 12.20
N PRO A 55 -9.12 10.83 13.09
CA PRO A 55 -9.88 11.56 14.09
C PRO A 55 -9.02 12.58 14.86
N ALA A 56 -9.56 13.78 15.04
CA ALA A 56 -8.88 14.81 15.80
C ALA A 56 -8.81 14.42 17.28
N LYS A 57 -7.75 14.86 17.97
CA LYS A 57 -7.51 14.59 19.40
C LYS A 57 -8.64 14.99 20.36
N LYS A 58 -9.62 15.76 19.90
CA LYS A 58 -10.74 16.22 20.75
C LYS A 58 -12.03 15.45 20.52
N ASP A 59 -12.12 14.73 19.40
CA ASP A 59 -13.36 14.07 19.00
C ASP A 59 -13.29 12.57 19.31
N HIS A 60 -12.26 11.87 18.84
CA HIS A 60 -12.04 10.43 19.11
C HIS A 60 -10.51 10.16 19.09
N GLU A 61 -9.84 10.22 20.24
CA GLU A 61 -8.40 9.93 20.31
C GLU A 61 -8.08 8.47 19.98
N ILE A 62 -6.82 8.20 19.59
CA ILE A 62 -6.32 6.83 19.53
C ILE A 62 -6.55 6.21 20.92
N PRO A 63 -7.26 5.07 21.01
CA PRO A 63 -7.60 4.47 22.29
C PRO A 63 -6.37 4.19 23.16
N GLU A 64 -6.52 4.30 24.48
CA GLU A 64 -5.40 4.09 25.41
C GLU A 64 -4.80 2.69 25.21
N GLY A 65 -3.47 2.64 25.14
CA GLY A 65 -2.73 1.40 24.89
C GLY A 65 -2.65 0.99 23.43
N PHE A 66 -3.15 1.79 22.49
CA PHE A 66 -2.87 1.65 21.06
C PHE A 66 -1.89 2.72 20.59
N GLY A 67 -1.02 2.35 19.66
CA GLY A 67 -0.10 3.26 18.98
C GLY A 67 -0.27 3.14 17.48
N CYS A 68 -0.53 4.25 16.79
CA CYS A 68 -0.31 4.31 15.35
C CYS A 68 1.20 4.32 15.10
N ILE A 69 1.68 3.25 14.48
CA ILE A 69 3.10 3.01 14.25
C ILE A 69 3.51 3.23 12.80
N PHE A 70 2.55 3.24 11.89
CA PHE A 70 2.80 3.47 10.47
C PHE A 70 1.56 4.06 9.84
N TYR A 71 1.78 5.04 8.97
CA TYR A 71 0.75 5.59 8.12
C TYR A 71 1.34 5.95 6.77
N ARG A 72 0.56 5.67 5.72
CA ARG A 72 0.90 5.91 4.33
C ARG A 72 -0.34 6.30 3.55
N GLN A 73 -0.21 7.29 2.70
CA GLN A 73 -1.14 7.63 1.63
C GLN A 73 -0.37 7.66 0.33
N ALA A 74 -0.92 7.08 -0.72
CA ALA A 74 -0.27 7.05 -2.01
C ALA A 74 -1.29 7.34 -3.10
N LYS A 75 -0.93 8.26 -4.02
CA LYS A 75 -1.67 8.47 -5.27
C LYS A 75 -1.04 7.58 -6.33
N GLU A 76 -1.78 6.56 -6.74
CA GLU A 76 -1.34 5.53 -7.66
C GLU A 76 -1.74 5.85 -9.11
N ARG A 77 -0.75 5.85 -10.00
CA ARG A 77 -0.88 5.82 -11.46
C ARG A 77 -0.58 4.40 -11.93
N ILE A 78 -1.56 3.78 -12.56
CA ILE A 78 -1.47 2.38 -13.01
C ILE A 78 -1.21 2.38 -14.51
N PHE A 79 -0.12 1.73 -14.91
CA PHE A 79 0.25 1.48 -16.29
C PHE A 79 0.19 -0.02 -16.51
N SER A 80 -0.65 -0.44 -17.44
CA SER A 80 -0.70 -1.84 -17.85
C SER A 80 -0.22 -1.93 -19.29
N ALA A 81 0.77 -2.78 -19.53
CA ALA A 81 0.93 -3.36 -20.85
C ALA A 81 -0.10 -4.48 -20.96
N THR A 82 -0.75 -4.64 -22.11
CA THR A 82 -1.51 -5.83 -22.48
C THR A 82 -0.98 -6.27 -23.84
N ASP A 83 -0.49 -7.49 -23.89
CA ASP A 83 -0.24 -8.21 -25.15
C ASP A 83 -1.41 -9.19 -25.33
N ASP A 84 -1.68 -9.63 -26.56
CA ASP A 84 -2.85 -10.45 -26.91
C ASP A 84 -2.90 -11.84 -26.20
N GLU A 85 -1.89 -12.16 -25.39
CA GLU A 85 -1.81 -13.34 -24.53
C GLU A 85 -2.02 -12.95 -23.06
N GLU A 86 -3.22 -13.27 -22.55
CA GLU A 86 -3.83 -13.31 -21.19
C GLU A 86 -3.15 -12.72 -19.93
N GLU A 87 -1.87 -12.40 -19.90
CA GLU A 87 -1.23 -11.73 -18.76
C GLU A 87 -0.12 -10.77 -19.15
N CYS A 88 -0.21 -9.54 -18.65
CA CYS A 88 0.75 -8.53 -19.00
C CYS A 88 0.93 -7.48 -17.90
N PHE A 89 2.13 -6.89 -17.91
CA PHE A 89 2.77 -6.18 -16.80
C PHE A 89 1.89 -5.06 -16.26
N THR A 90 1.66 -5.03 -14.94
CA THR A 90 1.06 -3.87 -14.28
C THR A 90 2.13 -3.16 -13.47
N VAL A 91 2.48 -1.94 -13.87
CA VAL A 91 3.35 -1.06 -13.12
C VAL A 91 2.50 0.01 -12.45
N ILE A 92 2.65 0.12 -11.15
CA ILE A 92 1.96 1.08 -10.30
C ILE A 92 3.00 2.07 -9.82
N VAL A 93 2.93 3.28 -10.36
CA VAL A 93 3.76 4.42 -9.97
C VAL A 93 3.01 5.18 -8.90
N PHE A 94 3.64 5.52 -7.80
CA PHE A 94 2.97 6.22 -6.73
C PHE A 94 3.83 7.30 -6.11
N ASP A 95 3.17 8.43 -5.88
CA ASP A 95 3.65 9.49 -5.03
C ASP A 95 3.03 9.24 -3.65
N GLU A 96 3.85 8.86 -2.68
CA GLU A 96 3.41 8.53 -1.34
C GLU A 96 3.86 9.55 -0.30
N LYS A 97 3.02 9.73 0.71
CA LYS A 97 3.27 10.53 1.89
C LYS A 97 2.96 9.70 3.12
N GLY A 98 3.87 9.66 4.06
CA GLY A 98 3.69 8.82 5.24
C GLY A 98 4.78 8.98 6.27
N TRP A 99 4.68 8.21 7.34
CA TRP A 99 5.72 8.09 8.34
C TRP A 99 5.72 6.68 8.91
N ASP A 100 6.91 6.21 9.25
CA ASP A 100 7.13 4.97 9.97
C ASP A 100 7.76 5.30 11.32
N SER A 101 7.10 4.85 12.39
CA SER A 101 7.51 5.16 13.78
C SER A 101 8.63 4.27 14.30
N ASP A 102 9.25 3.44 13.45
CA ASP A 102 10.52 2.81 13.80
C ASP A 102 11.65 3.86 14.05
N GLY A 103 11.41 5.14 13.69
CA GLY A 103 12.20 6.30 14.09
C GLY A 103 11.63 7.09 15.28
N VAL A 104 12.52 7.68 16.09
CA VAL A 104 12.20 8.47 17.30
C VAL A 104 11.39 9.75 16.99
N ASP A 105 11.41 10.21 15.74
CA ASP A 105 10.67 11.39 15.28
C ASP A 105 9.67 10.99 14.19
N LYS A 106 8.36 11.09 14.49
CA LYS A 106 7.28 10.92 13.51
C LYS A 106 7.27 12.12 12.55
N ARG A 107 8.17 12.10 11.57
CA ARG A 107 8.20 13.08 10.48
C ARG A 107 7.57 12.48 9.25
N GLU A 108 6.54 13.15 8.77
CA GLU A 108 5.94 12.84 7.49
C GLU A 108 6.97 13.09 6.38
N GLN A 109 7.16 12.08 5.52
CA GLN A 109 8.07 12.11 4.39
C GLN A 109 7.28 11.86 3.12
N GLU A 110 7.73 12.53 2.05
CA GLU A 110 7.26 12.28 0.69
C GLU A 110 8.25 11.35 0.00
N GLN A 111 7.73 10.33 -0.67
CA GLN A 111 8.52 9.35 -1.38
C GLN A 111 7.87 9.06 -2.73
N PHE A 112 8.71 8.92 -3.75
CA PHE A 112 8.29 8.39 -5.05
C PHE A 112 8.61 6.90 -5.11
N GLY A 113 7.65 6.09 -5.54
CA GLY A 113 7.83 4.65 -5.63
C GLY A 113 7.21 4.04 -6.88
N ILE A 114 7.73 2.86 -7.22
CA ILE A 114 7.28 2.06 -8.36
C ILE A 114 7.10 0.63 -7.86
N ARG A 115 5.91 0.06 -8.06
CA ARG A 115 5.59 -1.35 -7.79
C ARG A 115 5.27 -2.03 -9.11
N VAL A 116 5.81 -3.21 -9.31
CA VAL A 116 5.50 -4.04 -10.49
C VAL A 116 4.75 -5.28 -10.03
N VAL A 117 3.64 -5.56 -10.69
CA VAL A 117 2.80 -6.72 -10.45
C VAL A 117 2.78 -7.58 -11.71
N MET A 118 3.15 -8.84 -11.52
CA MET A 118 3.04 -9.92 -12.51
C MET A 118 2.58 -11.18 -11.80
N ASN A 119 1.36 -11.62 -12.13
CA ASN A 119 0.75 -12.79 -11.53
C ASN A 119 1.53 -14.06 -11.91
N SER A 120 1.87 -14.27 -13.17
CA SER A 120 2.68 -15.41 -13.64
C SER A 120 4.08 -15.48 -13.02
N TRP A 121 4.73 -14.36 -12.75
CA TRP A 121 6.00 -14.39 -12.01
C TRP A 121 5.79 -14.70 -10.53
N SER A 122 4.73 -14.18 -9.93
CA SER A 122 4.39 -14.48 -8.54
C SER A 122 4.14 -15.98 -8.36
N GLU A 123 3.40 -16.61 -9.29
CA GLU A 123 3.16 -18.04 -9.30
C GLU A 123 4.44 -18.85 -9.57
N ALA A 124 5.24 -18.47 -10.58
CA ALA A 124 6.50 -19.17 -10.90
C ALA A 124 7.54 -19.07 -9.77
N LEU A 125 7.65 -17.92 -9.09
CA LEU A 125 8.60 -17.71 -7.99
C LEU A 125 8.20 -18.47 -6.72
N LEU A 126 6.89 -18.63 -6.48
CA LEU A 126 6.34 -19.35 -5.34
C LEU A 126 6.18 -20.86 -5.61
N SER A 127 6.30 -21.30 -6.88
CA SER A 127 6.24 -22.71 -7.25
C SER A 127 7.40 -23.51 -6.64
N PRO A 128 7.13 -24.71 -6.07
CA PRO A 128 8.17 -25.65 -5.66
C PRO A 128 8.94 -26.22 -6.87
N GLU A 129 8.32 -26.24 -8.05
CA GLU A 129 8.92 -26.62 -9.33
C GLU A 129 9.20 -25.35 -10.12
N ARG A 130 10.33 -24.70 -9.83
CA ARG A 130 10.69 -23.43 -10.46
C ARG A 130 11.08 -23.63 -11.92
N ASP A 131 10.20 -23.22 -12.82
CA ASP A 131 10.54 -23.03 -14.23
C ASP A 131 10.93 -21.57 -14.50
N TRP A 132 12.24 -21.33 -14.57
CA TRP A 132 12.78 -20.00 -14.83
C TRP A 132 12.65 -19.54 -16.28
N THR A 133 12.35 -20.44 -17.22
CA THR A 133 12.24 -20.08 -18.64
C THR A 133 11.08 -19.11 -18.86
N VAL A 134 9.94 -19.36 -18.21
CA VAL A 134 8.77 -18.47 -18.21
C VAL A 134 9.11 -17.05 -17.70
N THR A 135 9.99 -16.94 -16.71
CA THR A 135 10.45 -15.65 -16.19
C THR A 135 11.39 -14.95 -17.16
N VAL A 136 12.38 -15.67 -17.69
CA VAL A 136 13.40 -15.13 -18.59
C VAL A 136 12.78 -14.67 -19.92
N ASP A 137 11.85 -15.44 -20.49
CA ASP A 137 11.21 -15.11 -21.77
C ASP A 137 10.37 -13.83 -21.68
N LYS A 138 9.80 -13.56 -20.49
CA LYS A 138 9.03 -12.33 -20.22
C LYS A 138 9.92 -11.14 -19.84
N LEU A 139 11.20 -11.35 -19.54
CA LEU A 139 12.10 -10.30 -19.08
C LEU A 139 12.34 -9.23 -20.14
N GLN A 140 12.47 -9.61 -21.42
CA GLN A 140 12.69 -8.63 -22.49
C GLN A 140 11.48 -7.69 -22.63
N LYS A 141 10.27 -8.24 -22.68
CA LYS A 141 9.02 -7.45 -22.74
C LYS A 141 8.89 -6.51 -21.53
N TYR A 142 9.28 -6.97 -20.35
CA TYR A 142 9.33 -6.13 -19.15
C TYR A 142 10.29 -4.95 -19.31
N MET A 143 11.52 -5.20 -19.78
CA MET A 143 12.52 -4.16 -19.97
C MET A 143 12.07 -3.13 -21.00
N ASP A 144 11.49 -3.58 -22.12
CA ASP A 144 10.94 -2.68 -23.15
C ASP A 144 9.81 -1.81 -22.59
N PHE A 145 8.92 -2.40 -21.79
CA PHE A 145 7.86 -1.65 -21.10
C PHE A 145 8.42 -0.63 -20.11
N LEU A 146 9.44 -0.99 -19.31
CA LEU A 146 10.12 -0.04 -18.41
C LEU A 146 10.77 1.12 -19.19
N PHE A 147 11.35 0.85 -20.36
CA PHE A 147 11.90 1.90 -21.21
C PHE A 147 10.80 2.83 -21.73
N SER A 148 9.69 2.30 -22.22
CA SER A 148 8.53 3.11 -22.61
C SER A 148 7.99 3.94 -21.45
N LEU A 149 7.88 3.35 -20.27
CA LEU A 149 7.38 4.02 -19.07
C LEU A 149 8.34 5.13 -18.63
N LYS A 150 9.65 4.89 -18.63
CA LYS A 150 10.66 5.92 -18.33
C LYS A 150 10.47 7.13 -19.24
N ASN A 151 10.35 6.91 -20.54
CA ASN A 151 10.18 8.00 -21.50
C ASN A 151 8.87 8.77 -21.23
N SER A 152 7.79 8.06 -20.89
CA SER A 152 6.50 8.67 -20.55
C SER A 152 6.50 9.46 -19.24
N LEU A 153 7.31 9.05 -18.25
CA LEU A 153 7.33 9.67 -16.93
C LEU A 153 8.33 10.82 -16.82
N PHE A 154 9.44 10.77 -17.56
CA PHE A 154 10.60 11.64 -17.33
C PHE A 154 11.09 12.41 -18.57
N ASP A 155 10.83 11.91 -19.78
CA ASP A 155 11.36 12.52 -21.01
C ASP A 155 10.27 13.27 -21.82
N GLY A 156 9.04 13.33 -21.31
CA GLY A 156 7.94 14.14 -21.86
C GLY A 156 7.97 15.57 -21.30
N SER A 157 8.78 16.44 -21.92
CA SER A 157 8.74 17.92 -21.79
C SER A 157 8.40 18.55 -23.13
#